data_AF-A0A9D6VHI5-F1
#
_entry.id   AF-A0A9D6VHI5-F1
#
_cell.length_a   1.000
_cell.length_b   1.000
_cell.length_c   1.000
_cell.angle_alpha   90.00
_cell.angle_beta   90.00
_cell.angle_gamma   90.00
#
_symmetry.space_group_name_H-M   'P 1'
#
loop_
_entity.id
_entity.type
_entity.pdbx_description
1 polymer ?
#
loop_
_entity_poly.entity_id
_entity_poly.type
_entity_poly.pdbx_seq_one_letter_code
_entity_poly.pdbx_strand_id
1 'polypeptide(L)'
;MRSFEGSGMDNSANIIGVGMERQSGLDELKTSIHEQSQNSGQIVIVGALNEVTPDVLWSGGVSLSSRIENGEISVDDAARGFEAASMSYVPTAKGAAIRCGDERENEGYDDNDPVKFERALGPQAFGASVSMSVAYSVLKRTLKPEYAGSIEQDIKEFDEILRQAGYTSGTHGDAKSGKDGCGANMSLEKQLWTLSNAYSDQTGGYLGLVKAYMGQDEFSNDAFSRVSESARANVTAAGLYIPSPSEIVDTVCSINPKGYEQRGGEHLGVGLIKNMVPNTTLHTDHQNALTNGRMPVFSVDSWFDDEIAKIISDNPEHQSMYKHIRVAQTIATGMVLLDGSPKFGVRSPR
;
A
#
# COMPACT_ATOMS: atom_id res chain seq x y z
N MET A 1 80.12 -4.55 14.75
CA MET A 1 80.37 -3.38 15.62
C MET A 1 79.03 -2.76 15.97
N ARG A 2 78.70 -2.73 17.28
CA ARG A 2 77.68 -1.92 17.98
C ARG A 2 76.22 -2.10 17.55
N SER A 3 75.18 -2.22 18.39
CA SER A 3 74.91 -2.48 19.82
C SER A 3 73.35 -2.36 19.93
N PHE A 4 72.62 -3.31 20.53
CA PHE A 4 71.90 -3.17 21.82
C PHE A 4 71.08 -1.86 21.99
N GLU A 5 69.85 -1.78 22.52
CA GLU A 5 68.84 -2.70 23.08
C GLU A 5 67.62 -1.85 23.53
N GLY A 6 66.46 -2.48 23.77
CA GLY A 6 65.39 -2.01 24.66
C GLY A 6 64.30 -1.14 24.01
N SER A 7 63.00 -1.25 24.28
CA SER A 7 62.17 -2.01 25.24
C SER A 7 60.72 -1.83 24.73
N GLY A 8 59.90 -2.85 24.53
CA GLY A 8 59.17 -3.53 25.59
C GLY A 8 57.99 -2.68 26.09
N MET A 9 56.81 -2.84 25.50
CA MET A 9 55.55 -3.00 26.25
C MET A 9 54.46 -3.62 25.38
N ASP A 10 53.95 -4.69 25.96
CA ASP A 10 52.92 -5.62 25.52
C ASP A 10 51.53 -4.96 25.63
N ASN A 11 50.65 -5.26 24.68
CA ASN A 11 49.21 -5.23 24.90
C ASN A 11 48.57 -6.23 23.94
N SER A 12 48.66 -7.48 24.35
CA SER A 12 47.81 -8.57 23.88
C SER A 12 46.33 -8.22 24.05
N ALA A 13 45.60 -8.14 22.96
CA ALA A 13 44.18 -8.45 22.93
C ALA A 13 43.92 -9.40 21.74
N ASN A 14 43.60 -10.64 22.09
CA ASN A 14 43.08 -11.65 21.18
C ASN A 14 41.92 -11.10 20.35
N ILE A 15 41.98 -11.23 19.02
CA ILE A 15 40.78 -11.37 18.19
C ILE A 15 40.88 -12.74 17.51
N ILE A 16 40.26 -13.71 18.17
CA ILE A 16 39.89 -15.00 17.61
C ILE A 16 38.64 -14.77 16.75
N GLY A 17 38.70 -15.22 15.49
CA GLY A 17 37.54 -15.66 14.71
C GLY A 17 36.50 -14.62 14.31
N VAL A 18 36.71 -13.93 13.19
CA VAL A 18 35.63 -13.27 12.43
C VAL A 18 35.80 -13.63 10.95
N GLY A 19 35.55 -14.89 10.61
CA GLY A 19 35.78 -15.42 9.25
C GLY A 19 34.68 -16.33 8.71
N MET A 20 33.62 -16.62 9.48
CA MET A 20 32.55 -17.53 9.03
C MET A 20 31.15 -16.90 9.04
N GLU A 21 30.87 -15.87 9.85
CA GLU A 21 29.52 -15.24 9.92
C GLU A 21 29.21 -14.28 8.76
N ARG A 22 30.21 -13.67 8.11
CA ARG A 22 29.97 -12.84 6.91
C ARG A 22 29.65 -13.67 5.67
N GLN A 23 30.10 -14.92 5.64
CA GLN A 23 29.93 -15.80 4.48
C GLN A 23 28.57 -16.50 4.52
N SER A 24 28.05 -16.82 5.70
CA SER A 24 26.67 -17.31 5.88
C SER A 24 25.63 -16.27 5.49
N GLY A 25 25.84 -14.99 5.82
CA GLY A 25 24.93 -13.91 5.38
C GLY A 25 24.92 -13.68 3.86
N LEU A 26 26.06 -13.87 3.19
CA LEU A 26 26.15 -13.79 1.71
C LEU A 26 25.52 -14.98 1.00
N ASP A 27 25.54 -16.16 1.62
CA ASP A 27 24.93 -17.37 1.06
C ASP A 27 23.41 -17.42 1.35
N GLU A 28 22.95 -16.85 2.46
CA GLU A 28 21.53 -16.54 2.71
C GLU A 28 21.00 -15.49 1.72
N LEU A 29 21.78 -14.46 1.41
CA LEU A 29 21.44 -13.45 0.39
C LEU A 29 21.34 -14.06 -1.02
N LYS A 30 22.26 -14.96 -1.40
CA LYS A 30 22.19 -15.68 -2.68
C LYS A 30 21.00 -16.63 -2.74
N THR A 31 20.63 -17.26 -1.62
CA THR A 31 19.45 -18.13 -1.54
C THR A 31 18.16 -17.30 -1.64
N SER A 32 18.10 -16.15 -0.98
CA SER A 32 17.02 -15.15 -1.10
C SER A 32 16.89 -14.58 -2.51
N ILE A 33 18.00 -14.27 -3.19
CA ILE A 33 18.02 -13.85 -4.61
C ILE A 33 17.58 -15.00 -5.54
N HIS A 34 17.90 -16.25 -5.20
CA HIS A 34 17.46 -17.42 -5.96
C HIS A 34 15.95 -17.71 -5.74
N GLU A 35 15.42 -17.49 -4.54
CA GLU A 35 13.98 -17.53 -4.24
C GLU A 35 13.22 -16.34 -4.85
N GLN A 36 13.83 -15.15 -4.92
CA GLN A 36 13.32 -14.00 -5.69
C GLN A 36 13.14 -14.34 -7.19
N SER A 37 13.99 -15.21 -7.74
CA SER A 37 13.83 -15.68 -9.12
C SER A 37 12.62 -16.61 -9.33
N GLN A 38 12.09 -17.22 -8.26
CA GLN A 38 10.85 -18.01 -8.30
C GLN A 38 9.59 -17.18 -7.95
N ASN A 39 9.75 -16.05 -7.26
CA ASN A 39 8.70 -15.06 -6.98
C ASN A 39 8.61 -13.92 -8.02
N SER A 40 9.22 -14.10 -9.21
CA SER A 40 9.31 -13.06 -10.23
C SER A 40 7.96 -12.83 -10.93
N GLY A 41 7.05 -12.10 -10.28
CA GLY A 41 5.84 -11.63 -10.94
C GLY A 41 6.16 -10.73 -12.11
N GLN A 42 5.42 -10.87 -13.22
CA GLN A 42 5.53 -9.97 -14.36
C GLN A 42 4.54 -8.82 -14.18
N ILE A 43 5.01 -7.59 -14.39
CA ILE A 43 4.12 -6.43 -14.49
C ILE A 43 3.69 -6.28 -15.95
N VAL A 44 2.39 -6.30 -16.20
CA VAL A 44 1.77 -5.99 -17.49
C VAL A 44 1.11 -4.62 -17.39
N ILE A 45 1.58 -3.67 -18.20
CA ILE A 45 0.95 -2.35 -18.31
C ILE A 45 -0.29 -2.48 -19.19
N VAL A 46 -1.43 -2.11 -18.65
CA VAL A 46 -2.74 -2.25 -19.32
C VAL A 46 -3.07 -1.01 -20.17
N GLY A 47 -2.73 0.18 -19.69
CA GLY A 47 -3.06 1.46 -20.33
C GLY A 47 -3.07 2.60 -19.32
N ALA A 48 -3.48 3.80 -19.73
CA ALA A 48 -3.83 4.84 -18.75
C ALA A 48 -5.11 4.48 -17.98
N LEU A 49 -5.24 4.92 -16.74
CA LEU A 49 -6.44 4.64 -15.93
C LEU A 49 -7.72 5.14 -16.63
N ASN A 50 -7.70 6.34 -17.23
CA ASN A 50 -8.82 6.90 -17.99
C ASN A 50 -9.07 6.20 -19.33
N GLU A 51 -8.07 5.60 -19.97
CA GLU A 51 -8.26 4.78 -21.18
C GLU A 51 -8.92 3.44 -20.84
N VAL A 52 -8.54 2.85 -19.71
CA VAL A 52 -9.16 1.64 -19.18
C VAL A 52 -10.57 1.94 -18.66
N THR A 53 -10.84 3.18 -18.25
CA THR A 53 -12.15 3.61 -17.73
C THR A 53 -12.61 4.99 -18.22
N PRO A 54 -13.04 5.09 -19.49
CA PRO A 54 -13.40 6.36 -20.10
C PRO A 54 -14.65 7.00 -19.49
N ASP A 55 -15.52 6.21 -18.85
CA ASP A 55 -16.78 6.67 -18.25
C ASP A 55 -16.64 7.04 -16.76
N VAL A 56 -15.40 7.14 -16.25
CA VAL A 56 -15.10 7.48 -14.86
C VAL A 56 -14.65 8.94 -14.74
N LEU A 57 -15.23 9.67 -13.79
CA LEU A 57 -14.76 11.01 -13.45
C LEU A 57 -13.54 10.92 -12.52
N TRP A 58 -12.36 11.11 -13.10
CA TRP A 58 -11.13 11.30 -12.37
C TRP A 58 -10.98 12.77 -11.97
N SER A 59 -10.79 13.03 -10.68
CA SER A 59 -10.83 14.39 -10.11
C SER A 59 -9.56 14.77 -9.33
N GLY A 60 -8.62 13.84 -9.25
CA GLY A 60 -7.42 14.01 -8.46
C GLY A 60 -6.39 14.94 -9.09
N GLY A 61 -5.41 15.33 -8.28
CA GLY A 61 -4.36 16.28 -8.67
C GLY A 61 -3.10 15.64 -9.25
N VAL A 62 -2.90 14.34 -9.07
CA VAL A 62 -1.71 13.64 -9.59
C VAL A 62 -1.91 13.33 -11.06
N SER A 63 -1.10 13.98 -11.91
CA SER A 63 -1.24 13.96 -13.37
C SER A 63 0.07 13.60 -14.07
N LEU A 64 0.11 12.42 -14.70
CA LEU A 64 1.19 12.04 -15.60
C LEU A 64 1.18 12.89 -16.88
N SER A 65 0.01 13.14 -17.47
CA SER A 65 -0.11 13.91 -18.72
C SER A 65 0.44 15.32 -18.56
N SER A 66 0.07 16.02 -17.48
CA SER A 66 0.58 17.37 -17.18
C SER A 66 2.10 17.39 -17.09
N ARG A 67 2.71 16.40 -16.40
CA ARG A 67 4.17 16.30 -16.27
C ARG A 67 4.86 16.08 -17.62
N ILE A 68 4.25 15.30 -18.51
CA ILE A 68 4.76 15.09 -19.87
C ILE A 68 4.63 16.37 -20.71
N GLU A 69 3.47 17.02 -20.67
CA GLU A 69 3.20 18.27 -21.40
C GLU A 69 4.12 19.41 -20.97
N ASN A 70 4.45 19.48 -19.68
CA ASN A 70 5.39 20.46 -19.12
C ASN A 70 6.86 20.10 -19.36
N GLY A 71 7.16 18.94 -19.97
CA GLY A 71 8.52 18.49 -20.23
C GLY A 71 9.29 18.05 -18.98
N GLU A 72 8.60 17.75 -17.89
CA GLU A 72 9.22 17.28 -16.65
C GLU A 72 9.72 15.83 -16.80
N ILE A 73 9.00 15.00 -17.54
CA ILE A 73 9.38 13.62 -17.89
C ILE A 73 8.86 13.28 -19.29
N SER A 74 9.42 12.25 -19.90
CA SER A 74 8.94 11.66 -21.16
C SER A 74 8.06 10.44 -20.93
N VAL A 75 7.38 9.97 -21.99
CA VAL A 75 6.67 8.67 -21.96
C VAL A 75 7.63 7.52 -21.62
N ASP A 76 8.87 7.56 -22.13
CA ASP A 76 9.90 6.56 -21.86
C ASP A 76 10.40 6.61 -20.41
N ASP A 77 10.38 7.77 -19.76
CA ASP A 77 10.62 7.87 -18.30
C ASP A 77 9.50 7.15 -17.53
N ALA A 78 8.24 7.33 -17.92
CA ALA A 78 7.12 6.65 -17.25
C ALA A 78 7.26 5.12 -17.32
N ALA A 79 7.67 4.58 -18.48
CA ALA A 79 7.96 3.14 -18.63
C ALA A 79 9.09 2.66 -17.69
N ARG A 80 10.17 3.45 -17.59
CA ARG A 80 11.27 3.18 -16.64
C ARG A 80 10.83 3.15 -15.18
N GLY A 81 9.79 3.90 -14.81
CA GLY A 81 9.18 3.80 -13.48
C GLY A 81 8.64 2.41 -13.15
N PHE A 82 7.99 1.75 -14.11
CA PHE A 82 7.51 0.37 -13.97
C PHE A 82 8.63 -0.66 -14.01
N GLU A 83 9.66 -0.45 -14.82
CA GLU A 83 10.85 -1.28 -14.83
C GLU A 83 11.56 -1.25 -13.47
N ALA A 84 11.77 -0.06 -12.91
CA ALA A 84 12.31 0.10 -11.55
C ALA A 84 11.42 -0.60 -10.52
N ALA A 85 10.10 -0.42 -10.58
CA ALA A 85 9.18 -1.10 -9.68
C ALA A 85 9.28 -2.63 -9.77
N SER A 86 9.46 -3.18 -10.97
CA SER A 86 9.63 -4.63 -11.16
C SER A 86 10.86 -5.19 -10.43
N MET A 87 11.90 -4.36 -10.25
CA MET A 87 13.13 -4.69 -9.54
C MET A 87 13.04 -4.45 -8.03
N SER A 88 12.00 -3.77 -7.55
CA SER A 88 11.88 -3.34 -6.15
C SER A 88 10.82 -4.12 -5.35
N TYR A 89 10.20 -5.16 -5.91
CA TYR A 89 9.33 -6.04 -5.13
C TYR A 89 10.14 -6.97 -4.24
N VAL A 90 9.80 -7.00 -2.95
CA VAL A 90 10.46 -7.82 -1.93
C VAL A 90 9.44 -8.68 -1.18
N PRO A 91 9.87 -9.77 -0.52
CA PRO A 91 8.99 -10.51 0.38
C PRO A 91 8.48 -9.62 1.52
N THR A 92 7.23 -9.81 1.91
CA THR A 92 6.69 -9.18 3.13
C THR A 92 7.25 -9.85 4.38
N ALA A 93 7.56 -9.06 5.40
CA ALA A 93 8.04 -9.53 6.68
C ALA A 93 6.90 -9.67 7.70
N LYS A 94 6.75 -10.85 8.31
CA LYS A 94 5.81 -11.04 9.42
C LYS A 94 6.19 -10.15 10.61
N GLY A 95 5.20 -9.60 11.29
CA GLY A 95 5.34 -8.61 12.35
C GLY A 95 5.50 -7.18 11.86
N ALA A 96 5.75 -6.95 10.57
CA ALA A 96 5.81 -5.60 10.00
C ALA A 96 4.43 -4.93 10.02
N ALA A 97 4.43 -3.60 10.06
CA ALA A 97 3.21 -2.81 9.91
C ALA A 97 2.77 -2.80 8.45
N ILE A 98 1.47 -2.88 8.20
CA ILE A 98 0.93 -2.61 6.87
C ILE A 98 1.09 -1.11 6.55
N ARG A 99 1.30 -0.80 5.28
CA ARG A 99 1.70 0.54 4.83
C ARG A 99 0.70 1.11 3.83
N CYS A 100 0.77 2.42 3.62
CA CYS A 100 0.01 3.04 2.55
C CYS A 100 0.62 2.69 1.20
N GLY A 101 -0.21 2.55 0.16
CA GLY A 101 0.22 2.47 -1.24
C GLY A 101 0.74 3.80 -1.81
N ASP A 102 0.98 4.80 -0.95
CA ASP A 102 1.63 6.08 -1.26
C ASP A 102 2.98 5.81 -1.94
N GLU A 103 3.21 6.52 -3.03
CA GLU A 103 4.38 6.36 -3.90
C GLU A 103 5.57 7.19 -3.44
N ARG A 104 5.38 8.11 -2.48
CA ARG A 104 6.43 8.96 -1.95
C ARG A 104 7.37 8.19 -1.03
N GLU A 105 8.63 8.61 -1.03
CA GLU A 105 9.64 8.08 -0.12
C GLU A 105 9.36 8.46 1.34
N ASN A 106 9.82 7.62 2.26
CA ASN A 106 9.92 7.98 3.66
C ASN A 106 10.96 9.08 3.87
N GLU A 107 10.62 10.07 4.69
CA GLU A 107 11.51 11.20 4.99
C GLU A 107 12.83 10.71 5.59
N GLY A 108 13.94 11.14 4.98
CA GLY A 108 15.28 10.78 5.41
C GLY A 108 15.70 9.35 5.04
N TYR A 109 15.04 8.69 4.08
CA TYR A 109 15.52 7.43 3.53
C TYR A 109 16.91 7.60 2.87
N ASP A 110 17.75 6.58 3.00
CA ASP A 110 19.05 6.49 2.33
C ASP A 110 19.29 5.01 1.96
N ASP A 111 19.40 4.72 0.67
CA ASP A 111 19.59 3.37 0.15
C ASP A 111 20.98 2.79 0.51
N ASN A 112 21.91 3.64 0.95
CA ASN A 112 23.22 3.22 1.46
C ASN A 112 23.18 2.87 2.95
N ASP A 113 22.08 3.13 3.65
CA ASP A 113 21.88 2.73 5.04
C ASP A 113 21.27 1.31 5.07
N PRO A 114 22.07 0.27 5.37
CA PRO A 114 21.59 -1.11 5.34
C PRO A 114 20.45 -1.33 6.32
N VAL A 115 20.37 -0.58 7.43
CA VAL A 115 19.28 -0.72 8.41
C VAL A 115 17.96 -0.24 7.82
N LYS A 116 17.97 0.82 7.01
CA LYS A 116 16.78 1.33 6.33
C LYS A 116 16.41 0.47 5.13
N PHE A 117 17.40 -0.02 4.39
CA PHE A 117 17.21 -0.92 3.27
C PHE A 117 16.59 -2.26 3.72
N GLU A 118 17.14 -2.86 4.78
CA GLU A 118 16.70 -4.14 5.36
C GLU A 118 15.44 -4.02 6.24
N ARG A 119 14.81 -2.84 6.28
CA ARG A 119 13.60 -2.64 7.08
C ARG A 119 12.54 -3.67 6.67
N ALA A 120 12.01 -4.38 7.67
CA ALA A 120 10.90 -5.29 7.51
C ALA A 120 9.69 -4.54 6.91
N LEU A 121 9.29 -4.89 5.68
CA LEU A 121 8.17 -4.27 4.97
C LEU A 121 6.91 -5.12 5.08
N GLY A 122 5.80 -4.50 5.46
CA GLY A 122 4.48 -5.11 5.39
C GLY A 122 3.75 -4.78 4.08
N PRO A 123 2.63 -5.47 3.82
CA PRO A 123 1.75 -5.22 2.67
C PRO A 123 1.31 -3.76 2.55
N GLN A 124 1.03 -3.33 1.33
CA GLN A 124 0.57 -1.98 0.99
C GLN A 124 -0.90 -1.97 0.57
N ALA A 125 -1.66 -1.04 1.15
CA ALA A 125 -3.02 -0.73 0.76
C ALA A 125 -3.23 0.78 0.85
N PHE A 126 -4.05 1.40 0.01
CA PHE A 126 -4.37 2.82 0.18
C PHE A 126 -4.95 3.07 1.57
N GLY A 127 -4.41 4.06 2.29
CA GLY A 127 -4.80 4.38 3.68
C GLY A 127 -4.37 3.34 4.72
N ALA A 128 -3.62 2.30 4.34
CA ALA A 128 -3.12 1.26 5.22
C ALA A 128 -4.23 0.66 6.10
N SER A 129 -4.00 0.50 7.41
CA SER A 129 -4.98 -0.13 8.32
C SER A 129 -6.28 0.66 8.41
N VAL A 130 -6.24 1.99 8.31
CA VAL A 130 -7.41 2.85 8.42
C VAL A 130 -8.46 2.50 7.37
N SER A 131 -8.07 2.50 6.09
CA SER A 131 -9.01 2.21 4.99
C SER A 131 -9.56 0.79 5.11
N MET A 132 -8.72 -0.18 5.50
CA MET A 132 -9.14 -1.56 5.69
C MET A 132 -10.11 -1.73 6.87
N SER A 133 -9.94 -0.97 7.96
CA SER A 133 -10.89 -0.91 9.07
C SER A 133 -12.22 -0.30 8.65
N VAL A 134 -12.21 0.74 7.82
CA VAL A 134 -13.45 1.28 7.24
C VAL A 134 -14.14 0.23 6.36
N ALA A 135 -13.38 -0.53 5.57
CA ALA A 135 -13.94 -1.63 4.79
C ALA A 135 -14.63 -2.67 5.68
N TYR A 136 -13.96 -3.03 6.78
CA TYR A 136 -14.48 -3.95 7.78
C TYR A 136 -15.76 -3.41 8.45
N SER A 137 -15.83 -2.11 8.73
CA SER A 137 -17.03 -1.44 9.24
C SER A 137 -18.20 -1.52 8.27
N VAL A 138 -17.96 -1.27 6.97
CA VAL A 138 -18.98 -1.42 5.92
C VAL A 138 -19.49 -2.86 5.87
N LEU A 139 -18.60 -3.84 5.95
CA LEU A 139 -19.00 -5.25 6.02
C LEU A 139 -19.85 -5.52 7.27
N LYS A 140 -19.42 -5.09 8.45
CA LYS A 140 -20.19 -5.28 9.70
C LYS A 140 -21.60 -4.69 9.60
N ARG A 141 -21.75 -3.50 9.01
CA ARG A 141 -23.08 -2.92 8.75
C ARG A 141 -23.89 -3.68 7.70
N THR A 142 -23.22 -4.26 6.70
CA THR A 142 -23.87 -5.12 5.70
C THR A 142 -24.45 -6.39 6.33
N LEU A 143 -23.74 -6.96 7.31
CA LEU A 143 -24.17 -8.17 8.02
C LEU A 143 -25.13 -7.86 9.18
N LYS A 144 -24.97 -6.69 9.79
CA LYS A 144 -25.72 -6.22 10.96
C LYS A 144 -26.07 -4.73 10.81
N PRO A 145 -27.18 -4.37 10.15
CA PRO A 145 -27.53 -2.98 9.84
C PRO A 145 -27.62 -2.05 11.05
N GLU A 146 -27.93 -2.59 12.23
CA GLU A 146 -27.98 -1.86 13.50
C GLU A 146 -26.60 -1.61 14.14
N TYR A 147 -25.51 -2.09 13.54
CA TYR A 147 -24.16 -1.82 14.01
C TYR A 147 -23.89 -0.31 14.04
N ALA A 148 -23.46 0.21 15.20
CA ALA A 148 -23.22 1.62 15.46
C ALA A 148 -21.89 1.86 16.20
N GLY A 149 -20.82 1.18 15.77
CA GLY A 149 -19.48 1.40 16.34
C GLY A 149 -18.80 2.67 15.82
N SER A 150 -17.63 2.97 16.38
CA SER A 150 -16.75 4.07 15.98
C SER A 150 -15.55 3.57 15.17
N ILE A 151 -14.92 4.46 14.40
CA ILE A 151 -13.69 4.07 13.67
C ILE A 151 -12.57 3.63 14.61
N GLU A 152 -12.51 4.20 15.83
CA GLU A 152 -11.50 3.84 16.82
C GLU A 152 -11.65 2.37 17.23
N GLN A 153 -12.88 1.94 17.49
CA GLN A 153 -13.19 0.55 17.77
C GLN A 153 -12.87 -0.33 16.56
N ASP A 154 -13.24 0.11 15.36
CA ASP A 154 -13.00 -0.65 14.13
C ASP A 154 -11.51 -0.81 13.82
N ILE A 155 -10.67 0.19 14.12
CA ILE A 155 -9.22 0.10 13.99
C ILE A 155 -8.65 -0.91 14.99
N LYS A 156 -9.10 -0.88 16.25
CA LYS A 156 -8.62 -1.81 17.29
C LYS A 156 -8.98 -3.26 16.96
N GLU A 157 -10.24 -3.51 16.60
CA GLU A 157 -10.69 -4.85 16.18
C GLU A 157 -9.95 -5.33 14.93
N PHE A 158 -9.70 -4.41 13.98
CA PHE A 158 -8.98 -4.76 12.77
C PHE A 158 -7.49 -5.02 13.01
N ASP A 159 -6.85 -4.39 14.00
CA ASP A 159 -5.49 -4.74 14.42
C ASP A 159 -5.39 -6.20 14.87
N GLU A 160 -6.43 -6.74 15.52
CA GLU A 160 -6.48 -8.16 15.90
C GLU A 160 -6.53 -9.08 14.66
N ILE A 161 -7.28 -8.68 13.63
CA ILE A 161 -7.32 -9.39 12.33
C ILE A 161 -5.94 -9.34 11.68
N LEU A 162 -5.28 -8.17 11.67
CA LEU A 162 -3.92 -8.03 11.13
C LEU A 162 -2.92 -8.90 11.88
N ARG A 163 -3.01 -8.98 13.22
CA ARG A 163 -2.14 -9.85 14.02
C ARG A 163 -2.34 -11.33 13.71
N GLN A 164 -3.57 -11.75 13.42
CA GLN A 164 -3.84 -13.12 12.95
C GLN A 164 -3.21 -13.39 11.58
N ALA A 165 -3.20 -12.38 10.69
CA ALA A 165 -2.46 -12.42 9.43
C ALA A 165 -0.92 -12.30 9.64
N GLY A 166 -0.46 -12.06 10.87
CA GLY A 166 0.93 -11.87 11.22
C GLY A 166 1.51 -10.52 10.81
N TYR A 167 0.70 -9.46 10.78
CA TYR A 167 1.08 -8.07 10.56
C TYR A 167 0.56 -7.17 11.69
N THR A 168 0.93 -5.90 11.68
CA THR A 168 0.43 -4.90 12.64
C THR A 168 -0.18 -3.70 11.93
N SER A 169 -0.99 -2.92 12.65
CA SER A 169 -1.53 -1.67 12.11
C SER A 169 -0.42 -0.67 11.77
N GLY A 170 -0.62 0.07 10.69
CA GLY A 170 0.26 1.15 10.28
C GLY A 170 -0.49 2.24 9.53
N THR A 171 0.10 3.42 9.48
CA THR A 171 -0.44 4.62 8.82
C THR A 171 0.71 5.57 8.50
N HIS A 172 0.42 6.70 7.87
CA HIS A 172 1.44 7.72 7.68
C HIS A 172 0.85 9.13 7.71
N GLY A 173 1.75 10.10 7.89
CA GLY A 173 1.55 11.50 7.58
C GLY A 173 2.54 11.96 6.50
N ASP A 174 2.72 13.27 6.36
CA ASP A 174 3.76 13.85 5.52
C ASP A 174 4.41 15.10 6.15
N ALA A 175 5.58 15.48 5.65
CA ALA A 175 6.38 16.58 6.21
C ALA A 175 5.68 17.94 6.16
N LYS A 176 4.72 18.13 5.25
CA LYS A 176 4.04 19.41 5.01
C LYS A 176 2.79 19.58 5.88
N SER A 177 2.05 18.51 6.08
CA SER A 177 0.71 18.49 6.66
C SER A 177 0.67 17.69 7.98
N GLY A 178 1.81 17.13 8.39
CA GLY A 178 1.91 16.29 9.58
C GLY A 178 1.03 15.06 9.44
N LYS A 179 0.24 14.78 10.48
CA LYS A 179 -0.67 13.62 10.54
C LYS A 179 -1.77 13.66 9.49
N ASP A 180 -2.07 14.82 8.91
CA ASP A 180 -3.08 14.94 7.86
C ASP A 180 -2.51 14.65 6.45
N GLY A 181 -1.25 14.20 6.33
CA GLY A 181 -0.57 14.01 5.03
C GLY A 181 -0.96 12.78 4.21
N CYS A 182 -1.89 11.94 4.68
CA CYS A 182 -2.39 10.79 3.95
C CYS A 182 -3.66 11.13 3.16
N GLY A 183 -3.53 11.35 1.85
CA GLY A 183 -4.65 11.70 0.98
C GLY A 183 -5.80 10.67 0.98
N ALA A 184 -5.47 9.39 1.18
CA ALA A 184 -6.48 8.33 1.32
C ALA A 184 -7.29 8.48 2.62
N ASN A 185 -6.65 8.83 3.75
CA ASN A 185 -7.35 9.00 5.03
C ASN A 185 -8.15 10.32 5.06
N MET A 186 -7.66 11.38 4.41
CA MET A 186 -8.40 12.63 4.24
C MET A 186 -9.67 12.47 3.39
N SER A 187 -9.72 11.44 2.55
CA SER A 187 -10.76 11.27 1.53
C SER A 187 -11.75 10.15 1.85
N LEU A 188 -11.77 9.62 3.07
CA LEU A 188 -12.62 8.49 3.45
C LEU A 188 -14.12 8.76 3.19
N GLU A 189 -14.60 9.97 3.49
CA GLU A 189 -15.99 10.36 3.22
C GLU A 189 -16.29 10.32 1.71
N LYS A 190 -15.40 10.88 0.88
CA LYS A 190 -15.55 10.86 -0.59
C LYS A 190 -15.49 9.44 -1.15
N GLN A 191 -14.64 8.58 -0.60
CA GLN A 191 -14.55 7.17 -0.99
C GLN A 191 -15.85 6.42 -0.68
N LEU A 192 -16.39 6.59 0.52
CA LEU A 192 -17.67 5.99 0.92
C LEU A 192 -18.83 6.55 0.10
N TRP A 193 -18.81 7.85 -0.19
CA TRP A 193 -19.80 8.48 -1.06
C TRP A 193 -19.78 7.85 -2.46
N THR A 194 -18.60 7.67 -3.05
CA THR A 194 -18.41 7.03 -4.36
C THR A 194 -18.95 5.60 -4.35
N LEU A 195 -18.59 4.81 -3.33
CA LEU A 195 -19.10 3.44 -3.16
C LEU A 195 -20.63 3.38 -3.03
N SER A 196 -21.22 4.32 -2.28
CA SER A 196 -22.67 4.37 -2.02
C SER A 196 -23.50 4.84 -3.22
N ASN A 197 -22.87 5.54 -4.17
CA ASN A 197 -23.50 6.07 -5.37
C ASN A 197 -23.10 5.32 -6.64
N ALA A 198 -22.42 4.18 -6.52
CA ALA A 198 -21.85 3.40 -7.62
C ALA A 198 -22.81 3.04 -8.77
N TYR A 199 -24.12 3.01 -8.51
CA TYR A 199 -25.17 2.71 -9.49
C TYR A 199 -25.84 3.97 -10.09
N SER A 200 -25.37 5.16 -9.73
CA SER A 200 -25.89 6.42 -10.29
C SER A 200 -25.20 6.76 -11.62
N ASP A 201 -25.93 7.41 -12.53
CA ASP A 201 -25.44 7.82 -13.86
C ASP A 201 -24.17 8.70 -13.80
N GLN A 202 -23.95 9.42 -12.69
CA GLN A 202 -22.75 10.24 -12.48
C GLN A 202 -21.47 9.42 -12.22
N THR A 203 -21.63 8.12 -11.94
CA THR A 203 -20.55 7.19 -11.61
C THR A 203 -20.58 5.94 -12.50
N GLY A 204 -21.30 5.95 -13.62
CA GLY A 204 -21.55 4.74 -14.44
C GLY A 204 -20.30 3.92 -14.80
N GLY A 205 -19.16 4.57 -15.02
CA GLY A 205 -17.88 3.88 -15.24
C GLY A 205 -17.27 3.21 -14.01
N TYR A 206 -17.62 3.64 -12.80
CA TYR A 206 -17.05 3.15 -11.55
C TYR A 206 -17.39 1.67 -11.31
N LEU A 207 -18.67 1.29 -11.44
CA LEU A 207 -19.07 -0.12 -11.34
C LEU A 207 -18.39 -0.99 -12.40
N GLY A 208 -18.26 -0.46 -13.62
CA GLY A 208 -17.51 -1.12 -14.71
C GLY A 208 -16.06 -1.36 -14.33
N LEU A 209 -15.41 -0.37 -13.70
CA LEU A 209 -14.03 -0.49 -13.22
C LEU A 209 -13.88 -1.51 -12.10
N VAL A 210 -14.80 -1.52 -11.12
CA VAL A 210 -14.79 -2.53 -10.05
C VAL A 210 -14.89 -3.94 -10.64
N LYS A 211 -15.82 -4.14 -11.58
CA LYS A 211 -15.98 -5.41 -12.32
C LYS A 211 -14.70 -5.81 -13.05
N ALA A 212 -14.09 -4.88 -13.78
CA ALA A 212 -12.85 -5.13 -14.52
C ALA A 212 -11.68 -5.45 -13.60
N TYR A 213 -11.56 -4.74 -12.46
CA TYR A 213 -10.49 -4.93 -11.49
C TYR A 213 -10.61 -6.26 -10.74
N MET A 214 -11.82 -6.68 -10.38
CA MET A 214 -12.06 -7.97 -9.73
C MET A 214 -11.94 -9.14 -10.72
N GLY A 215 -12.38 -8.94 -11.96
CA GLY A 215 -12.58 -10.02 -12.93
C GLY A 215 -14.04 -10.49 -12.95
N GLN A 216 -14.50 -10.91 -14.13
CA GLN A 216 -15.91 -11.26 -14.35
C GLN A 216 -16.40 -12.41 -13.47
N ASP A 217 -15.52 -13.36 -13.15
CA ASP A 217 -15.87 -14.55 -12.36
C ASP A 217 -15.86 -14.28 -10.84
N GLU A 218 -15.18 -13.23 -10.38
CA GLU A 218 -15.12 -12.87 -8.96
C GLU A 218 -16.19 -11.85 -8.55
N PHE A 219 -16.69 -11.07 -9.51
CA PHE A 219 -17.65 -10.01 -9.25
C PHE A 219 -19.08 -10.56 -9.07
N SER A 220 -19.77 -10.11 -8.01
CA SER A 220 -21.17 -10.41 -7.73
C SER A 220 -21.98 -9.12 -7.63
N ASN A 221 -22.96 -8.94 -8.52
CA ASN A 221 -23.86 -7.78 -8.47
C ASN A 221 -24.65 -7.73 -7.16
N ASP A 222 -25.06 -8.89 -6.62
CA ASP A 222 -25.79 -8.97 -5.35
C ASP A 222 -24.93 -8.50 -4.18
N ALA A 223 -23.71 -9.06 -4.06
CA ALA A 223 -22.77 -8.68 -3.01
C ALA A 223 -22.48 -7.18 -3.10
N PHE A 224 -22.16 -6.69 -4.30
CA PHE A 224 -21.86 -5.27 -4.53
C PHE A 224 -23.04 -4.35 -4.20
N SER A 225 -24.27 -4.72 -4.58
CA SER A 225 -25.47 -3.93 -4.24
C SER A 225 -25.63 -3.76 -2.73
N ARG A 226 -25.48 -4.86 -1.97
CA ARG A 226 -25.62 -4.85 -0.51
C ARG A 226 -24.53 -4.04 0.19
N VAL A 227 -23.28 -4.12 -0.29
CA VAL A 227 -22.21 -3.29 0.27
C VAL A 227 -22.35 -1.82 -0.11
N SER A 228 -22.83 -1.49 -1.32
CA SER A 228 -23.14 -0.11 -1.71
C SER A 228 -24.26 0.50 -0.87
N GLU A 229 -25.33 -0.25 -0.59
CA GLU A 229 -26.41 0.19 0.30
C GLU A 229 -25.89 0.44 1.73
N SER A 230 -25.05 -0.44 2.25
CA SER A 230 -24.45 -0.31 3.58
C SER A 230 -23.42 0.82 3.65
N ALA A 231 -22.70 1.09 2.57
CA ALA A 231 -21.85 2.27 2.45
C ALA A 231 -22.68 3.55 2.54
N ARG A 232 -23.89 3.59 1.96
CA ARG A 232 -24.80 4.75 2.09
C ARG A 232 -25.17 5.04 3.54
N ALA A 233 -25.46 3.99 4.32
CA ALA A 233 -25.70 4.13 5.75
C ALA A 233 -24.47 4.68 6.49
N ASN A 234 -23.26 4.24 6.12
CA ASN A 234 -22.01 4.81 6.65
C ASN A 234 -21.83 6.28 6.27
N VAL A 235 -22.18 6.69 5.05
CA VAL A 235 -22.13 8.11 4.62
C VAL A 235 -23.11 8.96 5.43
N THR A 236 -24.34 8.49 5.63
CA THR A 236 -25.33 9.20 6.46
C THR A 236 -24.86 9.34 7.91
N ALA A 237 -24.10 8.37 8.42
CA ALA A 237 -23.46 8.40 9.73
C ALA A 237 -22.04 8.99 9.72
N ALA A 238 -21.48 9.41 8.57
CA ALA A 238 -20.05 9.68 8.41
C ALA A 238 -19.59 10.85 9.29
N GLY A 239 -20.43 11.88 9.46
CA GLY A 239 -20.14 13.00 10.35
C GLY A 239 -20.03 12.62 11.84
N LEU A 240 -20.44 11.40 12.22
CA LEU A 240 -20.27 10.84 13.56
C LEU A 240 -19.24 9.70 13.61
N TYR A 241 -19.00 9.04 12.48
CA TYR A 241 -18.14 7.85 12.40
C TYR A 241 -16.69 8.18 11.99
N ILE A 242 -16.48 9.17 11.13
CA ILE A 242 -15.16 9.55 10.60
C ILE A 242 -14.67 10.80 11.35
N PRO A 243 -13.76 10.65 12.33
CA PRO A 243 -13.15 11.78 13.02
C PRO A 243 -12.12 12.47 12.11
N SER A 244 -11.45 13.49 12.62
CA SER A 244 -10.41 14.17 11.85
C SER A 244 -9.25 13.21 11.49
N PRO A 245 -8.54 13.43 10.35
CA PRO A 245 -7.45 12.55 9.95
C PRO A 245 -6.35 12.43 11.02
N SER A 246 -6.06 13.52 11.74
CA SER A 246 -5.14 13.50 12.88
C SER A 246 -5.58 12.57 14.02
N GLU A 247 -6.86 12.55 14.39
CA GLU A 247 -7.41 11.64 15.42
C GLU A 247 -7.35 10.17 14.99
N ILE A 248 -7.57 9.91 13.69
CA ILE A 248 -7.40 8.58 13.10
C ILE A 248 -5.95 8.11 13.24
N VAL A 249 -4.99 8.97 12.88
CA VAL A 249 -3.56 8.66 13.01
C VAL A 249 -3.18 8.44 14.47
N ASP A 250 -3.68 9.26 15.39
CA ASP A 250 -3.45 9.08 16.83
C ASP A 250 -3.97 7.76 17.35
N THR A 251 -5.12 7.30 16.85
CA THR A 251 -5.65 5.99 17.18
C THR A 251 -4.67 4.89 16.74
N VAL A 252 -4.21 4.90 15.49
CA VAL A 252 -3.25 3.90 14.98
C VAL A 252 -1.93 3.95 15.76
N CYS A 253 -1.41 5.14 16.02
CA CYS A 253 -0.18 5.35 16.79
C CYS A 253 -0.32 4.88 18.25
N SER A 254 -1.51 4.96 18.85
CA SER A 254 -1.75 4.44 20.20
C SER A 254 -1.67 2.91 20.27
N ILE A 255 -1.96 2.22 19.16
CA ILE A 255 -1.91 0.75 19.04
C ILE A 255 -0.51 0.29 18.66
N ASN A 256 0.09 0.95 17.65
CA ASN A 256 1.42 0.64 17.14
C ASN A 256 2.19 1.91 16.77
N PRO A 257 2.92 2.53 17.72
CA PRO A 257 3.71 3.73 17.45
C PRO A 257 4.77 3.54 16.36
N LYS A 258 5.28 2.30 16.20
CA LYS A 258 6.29 1.96 15.18
C LYS A 258 5.70 1.76 13.78
N GLY A 259 4.38 1.72 13.67
CA GLY A 259 3.65 1.62 12.40
C GLY A 259 3.41 2.96 11.71
N TYR A 260 3.84 4.08 12.32
CA TYR A 260 3.73 5.40 11.72
C TYR A 260 4.91 5.69 10.79
N GLU A 261 4.60 6.12 9.58
CA GLU A 261 5.56 6.59 8.58
C GLU A 261 5.38 8.10 8.33
N GLN A 262 6.49 8.76 7.97
CA GLN A 262 6.52 10.18 7.66
C GLN A 262 6.98 10.31 6.21
N ARG A 263 6.08 10.72 5.30
CA ARG A 263 6.39 10.82 3.86
C ARG A 263 7.00 12.18 3.50
N GLY A 264 7.97 12.17 2.59
CA GLY A 264 8.61 13.37 2.04
C GLY A 264 8.18 13.64 0.59
N GLY A 265 8.41 14.87 0.11
CA GLY A 265 8.25 15.22 -1.30
C GLY A 265 6.81 15.40 -1.79
N GLU A 266 6.69 15.52 -3.11
CA GLU A 266 5.42 15.71 -3.83
C GLU A 266 4.92 14.40 -4.45
N HIS A 267 3.61 14.31 -4.67
CA HIS A 267 3.04 13.18 -5.41
C HIS A 267 3.35 13.32 -6.91
N LEU A 268 4.19 12.42 -7.41
CA LEU A 268 4.67 12.39 -8.79
C LEU A 268 4.34 11.06 -9.49
N GLY A 269 3.38 10.29 -8.96
CA GLY A 269 3.07 8.95 -9.44
C GLY A 269 2.86 8.85 -10.95
N VAL A 270 3.64 8.00 -11.61
CA VAL A 270 3.51 7.70 -13.06
C VAL A 270 2.54 6.55 -13.32
N GLY A 271 2.16 5.81 -12.28
CA GLY A 271 1.22 4.71 -12.40
C GLY A 271 0.80 4.08 -11.09
N LEU A 272 -0.18 3.18 -11.18
CA LEU A 272 -0.71 2.35 -10.11
C LEU A 272 -0.53 0.87 -10.48
N ILE A 273 0.10 0.10 -9.59
CA ILE A 273 0.27 -1.34 -9.73
C ILE A 273 -0.67 -2.08 -8.80
N LYS A 274 -1.48 -2.98 -9.38
CA LYS A 274 -2.19 -4.05 -8.66
C LYS A 274 -1.24 -5.23 -8.50
N ASN A 275 -0.74 -5.49 -7.30
CA ASN A 275 0.12 -6.64 -7.02
C ASN A 275 -0.71 -7.85 -6.56
N MET A 276 -0.69 -8.91 -7.38
CA MET A 276 -1.38 -10.18 -7.12
C MET A 276 -0.44 -11.30 -6.67
N VAL A 277 0.86 -11.05 -6.56
CA VAL A 277 1.82 -12.08 -6.17
C VAL A 277 1.86 -12.20 -4.64
N PRO A 278 1.47 -13.35 -4.08
CA PRO A 278 1.37 -13.52 -2.63
C PRO A 278 2.67 -13.22 -1.88
N ASN A 279 2.55 -12.71 -0.66
CA ASN A 279 3.67 -12.46 0.26
C ASN A 279 4.76 -11.53 -0.30
N THR A 280 4.42 -10.64 -1.23
CA THR A 280 5.35 -9.65 -1.78
C THR A 280 4.75 -8.25 -1.68
N THR A 281 5.60 -7.24 -1.57
CA THR A 281 5.23 -5.83 -1.53
C THR A 281 6.26 -4.97 -2.24
N LEU A 282 5.90 -3.75 -2.64
CA LEU A 282 6.85 -2.84 -3.28
C LEU A 282 7.71 -2.15 -2.21
N HIS A 283 9.02 -2.22 -2.39
CA HIS A 283 9.96 -1.36 -1.68
C HIS A 283 9.96 0.03 -2.32
N THR A 284 8.97 0.84 -1.96
CA THR A 284 8.75 2.20 -2.51
C THR A 284 10.00 3.07 -2.42
N ASP A 285 10.72 3.00 -1.30
CA ASP A 285 11.88 3.86 -1.07
C ASP A 285 13.04 3.48 -2.00
N HIS A 286 13.32 2.17 -2.17
CA HIS A 286 14.30 1.68 -3.13
C HIS A 286 13.90 2.00 -4.59
N GLN A 287 12.61 1.89 -4.93
CA GLN A 287 12.11 2.27 -6.25
C GLN A 287 12.32 3.77 -6.54
N ASN A 288 12.10 4.63 -5.53
CA ASN A 288 12.39 6.05 -5.63
C ASN A 288 13.90 6.29 -5.80
N ALA A 289 14.76 5.57 -5.08
CA ALA A 289 16.21 5.66 -5.23
C ALA A 289 16.68 5.33 -6.67
N LEU A 290 16.14 4.26 -7.27
CA LEU A 290 16.45 3.86 -8.66
C LEU A 290 16.02 4.90 -9.70
N THR A 291 15.02 5.72 -9.38
CA THR A 291 14.42 6.70 -10.31
C THR A 291 14.72 8.15 -9.92
N ASN A 292 15.56 8.37 -8.91
CA ASN A 292 15.80 9.67 -8.27
C ASN A 292 14.49 10.39 -7.89
N GLY A 293 13.49 9.65 -7.45
CA GLY A 293 12.17 10.14 -7.05
C GLY A 293 11.30 10.70 -8.17
N ARG A 294 11.70 10.56 -9.45
CA ARG A 294 11.01 11.21 -10.57
C ARG A 294 9.89 10.38 -11.19
N MET A 295 9.95 9.06 -11.03
CA MET A 295 9.01 8.12 -11.65
C MET A 295 8.40 7.16 -10.62
N PRO A 296 7.90 7.63 -9.47
CA PRO A 296 7.35 6.75 -8.46
C PRO A 296 6.05 6.10 -8.94
N VAL A 297 5.71 4.94 -8.39
CA VAL A 297 4.45 4.24 -8.68
C VAL A 297 3.71 3.93 -7.40
N PHE A 298 2.39 4.10 -7.43
CA PHE A 298 1.53 3.58 -6.39
C PHE A 298 1.48 2.06 -6.49
N SER A 299 1.43 1.36 -5.36
CA SER A 299 1.28 -0.10 -5.32
C SER A 299 0.24 -0.52 -4.29
N VAL A 300 -0.62 -1.45 -4.67
CA VAL A 300 -1.61 -2.07 -3.78
C VAL A 300 -1.46 -3.58 -3.86
N ASP A 301 -1.23 -4.20 -2.71
CA ASP A 301 -1.03 -5.63 -2.55
C ASP A 301 -2.39 -6.36 -2.46
N SER A 302 -3.09 -6.47 -3.59
CA SER A 302 -4.41 -7.09 -3.67
C SER A 302 -4.47 -8.54 -3.21
N TRP A 303 -3.36 -9.29 -3.29
CA TRP A 303 -3.29 -10.65 -2.73
C TRP A 303 -3.56 -10.66 -1.21
N PHE A 304 -3.28 -9.55 -0.51
CA PHE A 304 -3.49 -9.43 0.93
C PHE A 304 -4.97 -9.23 1.27
N ASP A 305 -5.77 -8.62 0.39
CA ASP A 305 -7.23 -8.52 0.58
C ASP A 305 -7.88 -9.92 0.61
N ASP A 306 -7.38 -10.89 -0.18
CA ASP A 306 -7.84 -12.29 -0.15
C ASP A 306 -7.46 -13.01 1.16
N GLU A 307 -6.26 -12.74 1.70
CA GLU A 307 -5.83 -13.31 2.99
C GLU A 307 -6.71 -12.78 4.13
N ILE A 308 -6.94 -11.48 4.16
CA ILE A 308 -7.75 -10.84 5.19
C ILE A 308 -9.21 -11.26 5.11
N ALA A 309 -9.78 -11.38 3.91
CA ALA A 309 -11.14 -11.86 3.73
C ALA A 309 -11.36 -13.22 4.43
N LYS A 310 -10.41 -14.15 4.28
CA LYS A 310 -10.46 -15.49 4.89
C LYS A 310 -10.37 -15.46 6.42
N ILE A 311 -9.63 -14.51 6.99
CA ILE A 311 -9.53 -14.35 8.46
C ILE A 311 -10.82 -13.73 9.01
N ILE A 312 -11.43 -12.80 8.28
CA ILE A 312 -12.66 -12.13 8.70
C ILE A 312 -13.84 -13.11 8.82
N SER A 313 -13.95 -14.08 7.92
CA SER A 313 -15.08 -15.01 7.93
C SER A 313 -14.79 -16.30 7.18
N ASP A 314 -15.31 -17.43 7.68
CA ASP A 314 -15.36 -18.70 6.95
C ASP A 314 -16.47 -18.74 5.88
N ASN A 315 -17.41 -17.78 5.88
CA ASN A 315 -18.48 -17.72 4.88
C ASN A 315 -17.95 -17.10 3.57
N PRO A 316 -17.93 -17.84 2.43
CA PRO A 316 -17.44 -17.33 1.14
C PRO A 316 -18.17 -16.07 0.66
N GLU A 317 -19.44 -15.90 1.02
CA GLU A 317 -20.23 -14.71 0.68
C GLU A 317 -19.71 -13.46 1.40
N HIS A 318 -19.40 -13.59 2.70
CA HIS A 318 -18.85 -12.48 3.49
C HIS A 318 -17.42 -12.14 3.04
N GLN A 319 -16.61 -13.16 2.72
CA GLN A 319 -15.30 -12.99 2.10
C GLN A 319 -15.44 -12.18 0.81
N SER A 320 -16.35 -12.60 -0.08
CA SER A 320 -16.63 -11.90 -1.34
C SER A 320 -17.05 -10.45 -1.10
N MET A 321 -17.96 -10.16 -0.18
CA MET A 321 -18.37 -8.79 0.16
C MET A 321 -17.20 -7.93 0.62
N TYR A 322 -16.31 -8.45 1.47
CA TYR A 322 -15.12 -7.73 1.90
C TYR A 322 -14.25 -7.34 0.70
N LYS A 323 -13.99 -8.28 -0.22
CA LYS A 323 -13.21 -8.03 -1.43
C LYS A 323 -13.86 -6.97 -2.33
N HIS A 324 -15.19 -7.01 -2.49
CA HIS A 324 -15.92 -5.98 -3.22
C HIS A 324 -15.70 -4.59 -2.62
N ILE A 325 -15.81 -4.47 -1.29
CA ILE A 325 -15.58 -3.19 -0.59
C ILE A 325 -14.15 -2.71 -0.81
N ARG A 326 -13.15 -3.59 -0.64
CA ARG A 326 -11.73 -3.25 -0.77
C ARG A 326 -11.33 -2.79 -2.17
N VAL A 327 -11.78 -3.51 -3.19
CA VAL A 327 -11.53 -3.12 -4.59
C VAL A 327 -12.20 -1.80 -4.91
N ALA A 328 -13.47 -1.65 -4.52
CA ALA A 328 -14.22 -0.43 -4.76
C ALA A 328 -13.60 0.78 -4.05
N GLN A 329 -13.17 0.63 -2.80
CA GLN A 329 -12.45 1.68 -2.07
C GLN A 329 -11.10 2.02 -2.71
N THR A 330 -10.35 1.01 -3.17
CA THR A 330 -9.07 1.21 -3.87
C THR A 330 -9.26 2.08 -5.12
N ILE A 331 -10.27 1.75 -5.93
CA ILE A 331 -10.62 2.54 -7.12
C ILE A 331 -11.10 3.94 -6.74
N ALA A 332 -12.00 4.06 -5.76
CA ALA A 332 -12.51 5.36 -5.32
C ALA A 332 -11.38 6.25 -4.79
N THR A 333 -10.40 5.68 -4.09
CA THR A 333 -9.21 6.40 -3.64
C THR A 333 -8.40 6.89 -4.84
N GLY A 334 -8.16 6.02 -5.82
CA GLY A 334 -7.52 6.39 -7.08
C GLY A 334 -8.23 7.56 -7.78
N MET A 335 -9.56 7.53 -7.88
CA MET A 335 -10.34 8.61 -8.53
C MET A 335 -10.25 9.97 -7.83
N VAL A 336 -10.07 9.95 -6.50
CA VAL A 336 -9.94 11.18 -5.71
C VAL A 336 -8.51 11.73 -5.74
N LEU A 337 -7.49 10.87 -5.88
CA LEU A 337 -6.09 11.28 -5.83
C LEU A 337 -5.47 11.50 -7.22
N LEU A 338 -5.90 10.73 -8.22
CA LEU A 338 -5.35 10.72 -9.58
C LEU A 338 -6.30 11.39 -10.58
N ASP A 339 -5.75 12.01 -11.61
CA ASP A 339 -6.52 12.59 -12.73
C ASP A 339 -6.84 11.56 -13.85
N GLY A 340 -6.46 10.30 -13.64
CA GLY A 340 -6.68 9.21 -14.58
C GLY A 340 -5.60 9.06 -15.66
N SER A 341 -4.66 10.00 -15.79
CA SER A 341 -3.54 9.87 -16.71
C SER A 341 -2.43 8.88 -16.28
N PRO A 342 -2.18 8.61 -14.98
CA PRO A 342 -1.22 7.58 -14.58
C PRO A 342 -1.56 6.21 -15.19
N LYS A 343 -0.53 5.43 -15.50
CA LYS A 343 -0.70 4.10 -16.11
C LYS A 343 -1.15 3.06 -15.08
N PHE A 344 -1.97 2.11 -15.50
CA PHE A 344 -2.36 0.96 -14.68
C PHE A 344 -1.53 -0.27 -15.05
N GLY A 345 -0.90 -0.87 -14.05
CA GLY A 345 -0.15 -2.11 -14.16
C GLY A 345 -0.75 -3.23 -13.32
N VAL A 346 -0.69 -4.46 -13.81
CA VAL A 346 -1.04 -5.66 -13.04
C VAL A 346 0.21 -6.51 -12.90
N ARG A 347 0.60 -6.81 -11.66
CA ARG A 347 1.67 -7.75 -11.36
C ARG A 347 1.06 -9.10 -10.97
N SER A 348 1.23 -10.12 -11.81
CA SER A 348 0.71 -11.47 -11.56
C SER A 348 1.84 -12.49 -11.39
N PRO A 349 1.57 -13.62 -10.71
CA PRO A 349 2.45 -14.79 -10.80
C PRO A 349 2.68 -15.20 -12.26
N ARG A 350 3.87 -15.74 -12.56
CA ARG A 350 4.20 -16.28 -13.89
C ARG A 350 3.57 -17.63 -14.14
#